data_AF-A0A7S2VPN5-F1
#
_entry.id   AF-A0A7S2VPN5-F1
#
_cell.length_a   1.000
_cell.length_b   1.000
_cell.length_c   1.000
_cell.angle_alpha   90.00
_cell.angle_beta   90.00
_cell.angle_gamma   90.00
#
_symmetry.space_group_name_H-M   'P 1'
#
loop_
_entity.id
_entity.type
_entity.pdbx_description
1 polymer ?
#
loop_
_entity_poly.entity_id
_entity_poly.type
_entity_poly.pdbx_seq_one_letter_code
_entity_poly.pdbx_strand_id
1 'polypeptide(L)'
;DQARLYDRSAPVRTYHRFLSHCWSSPGWQKFYAMASDHLGPPAFVTASVVAVAVHIVQNIYELPTIACTDFYNGNRFAISFWEILLGEAAALCVAFAGHNWCTTQYFLDCVCIHQTDRELKKAGVAHIPEYVRNSRELLVLWDEQYLTRLWCVYEVA
;
A
#
# COMPACT_ATOMS: atom_id res chain seq x y z
N ASP A 1 8.39 21.63 8.61
CA ASP A 1 8.49 21.99 10.02
C ASP A 1 8.01 20.79 10.84
N GLN A 2 8.92 20.13 11.56
CA GLN A 2 8.62 18.87 12.26
C GLN A 2 7.64 19.06 13.41
N ALA A 3 7.60 20.26 14.02
CA ALA A 3 6.64 20.58 15.08
C ALA A 3 5.19 20.46 14.57
N ARG A 4 4.93 20.95 13.35
CA ARG A 4 3.59 20.93 12.72
C ARG A 4 3.09 19.54 12.34
N LEU A 5 3.97 18.52 12.32
CA LEU A 5 3.53 17.15 12.03
C LEU A 5 2.72 16.58 13.19
N TYR A 6 3.09 16.92 14.43
CA TYR A 6 2.38 16.47 15.62
C TYR A 6 0.91 16.93 15.63
N ASP A 7 0.66 18.18 15.21
CA ASP A 7 -0.68 18.74 15.11
C ASP A 7 -1.58 18.05 14.06
N ARG A 8 -0.98 17.27 13.15
CA ARG A 8 -1.71 16.47 12.14
C ARG A 8 -2.08 15.08 12.64
N SER A 9 -1.57 14.68 13.81
CA SER A 9 -1.98 13.45 14.47
C SER A 9 -3.36 13.62 15.12
N ALA A 10 -4.04 12.51 15.37
CA ALA A 10 -5.31 12.51 16.07
C ALA A 10 -5.30 11.44 17.17
N PRO A 11 -5.89 11.72 18.35
CA PRO A 11 -5.99 10.71 19.40
C PRO A 11 -6.95 9.60 18.97
N VAL A 12 -6.48 8.36 19.02
CA VAL A 12 -7.27 7.17 18.69
C VAL A 12 -7.06 6.11 19.77
N ARG A 13 -8.11 5.31 20.06
CA ARG A 13 -8.01 4.19 21.01
C ARG A 13 -7.28 2.98 20.42
N THR A 14 -7.48 2.75 19.13
CA THR A 14 -6.88 1.68 18.35
C THR A 14 -6.69 2.17 16.93
N TYR A 15 -5.74 1.60 16.20
CA TYR A 15 -5.51 1.88 14.79
C TYR A 15 -5.18 0.59 14.05
N HIS A 16 -5.14 0.68 12.73
CA HIS A 16 -5.02 -0.51 11.89
C HIS A 16 -3.59 -1.03 11.92
N ARG A 17 -2.61 -0.17 11.63
CA ARG A 17 -1.23 -0.60 11.44
C ARG A 17 -0.24 0.28 12.17
N PHE A 18 0.75 -0.33 12.79
CA PHE A 18 1.97 0.34 13.22
C PHE A 18 2.97 0.34 12.06
N LEU A 19 3.43 1.51 11.61
CA LEU A 19 4.39 1.60 10.52
C LEU A 19 5.83 1.63 11.06
N SER A 20 6.50 0.48 11.05
CA SER A 20 7.92 0.41 11.35
C SER A 20 8.74 0.63 10.09
N HIS A 21 9.68 1.58 10.16
CA HIS A 21 10.45 1.99 9.00
C HIS A 21 11.75 2.69 9.39
N CYS A 22 12.74 2.68 8.49
CA CYS A 22 13.97 3.42 8.72
C CYS A 22 13.78 4.91 8.40
N TRP A 23 14.22 5.79 9.31
CA TRP A 23 14.08 7.24 9.12
C TRP A 23 14.91 7.79 7.95
N SER A 24 16.04 7.13 7.63
CA SER A 24 16.91 7.53 6.53
C SER A 24 16.33 7.24 5.15
N SER A 25 15.38 6.31 5.02
CA SER A 25 14.82 5.98 3.70
C SER A 25 13.97 7.14 3.15
N PRO A 26 14.06 7.41 1.83
CA PRO A 26 13.25 8.42 1.17
C PRO A 26 11.73 8.22 1.38
N GLY A 27 11.01 9.31 1.63
CA GLY A 27 9.56 9.29 1.86
C GLY A 27 8.74 8.74 0.68
N TRP A 28 9.19 8.97 -0.55
CA TRP A 28 8.49 8.48 -1.75
C TRP A 28 8.54 6.95 -1.86
N GLN A 29 9.62 6.30 -1.41
CA GLN A 29 9.72 4.83 -1.39
C GLN A 29 8.75 4.25 -0.38
N LYS A 30 8.63 4.89 0.79
CA LYS A 30 7.66 4.50 1.83
C LYS A 30 6.23 4.64 1.31
N PHE A 31 5.93 5.76 0.66
CA PHE A 31 4.62 5.98 0.04
C PHE A 31 4.33 4.94 -1.03
N TYR A 32 5.28 4.67 -1.94
CA TYR A 32 5.11 3.67 -2.99
C TYR A 32 4.88 2.27 -2.40
N ALA A 33 5.69 1.85 -1.43
CA ALA A 33 5.54 0.56 -0.77
C ALA A 33 4.17 0.40 -0.10
N MET A 34 3.71 1.42 0.62
CA MET A 34 2.38 1.43 1.24
C MET A 34 1.25 1.44 0.20
N ALA A 35 1.42 2.21 -0.88
CA ALA A 35 0.44 2.26 -1.97
C ALA A 35 0.34 0.91 -2.68
N SER A 36 1.47 0.25 -2.97
CA SER A 36 1.51 -1.08 -3.57
C SER A 36 0.91 -2.14 -2.67
N ASP A 37 1.20 -2.12 -1.37
CA ASP A 37 0.61 -3.05 -0.39
C ASP A 37 -0.92 -2.91 -0.33
N HIS A 38 -1.43 -1.68 -0.27
CA HIS A 38 -2.86 -1.44 -0.08
C HIS A 38 -3.67 -1.50 -1.39
N LEU A 39 -3.15 -0.93 -2.47
CA LEU A 39 -3.86 -0.78 -3.75
C LEU A 39 -3.53 -1.85 -4.77
N GLY A 40 -2.43 -2.60 -4.59
CA GLY A 40 -2.03 -3.68 -5.49
C GLY A 40 -3.09 -4.78 -5.61
N PRO A 41 -3.55 -5.39 -4.49
CA PRO A 41 -4.59 -6.42 -4.54
C PRO A 41 -5.90 -5.96 -5.21
N PRO A 42 -6.52 -4.81 -4.84
CA PRO A 42 -7.74 -4.36 -5.52
C PRO A 42 -7.49 -3.96 -6.98
N ALA A 43 -6.33 -3.42 -7.33
CA ALA A 43 -5.98 -3.14 -8.72
C ALA A 43 -5.90 -4.43 -9.55
N PHE A 44 -5.26 -5.48 -9.02
CA PHE A 44 -5.15 -6.79 -9.67
C PHE A 44 -6.52 -7.46 -9.87
N VAL A 45 -7.37 -7.44 -8.84
CA VAL A 45 -8.74 -7.98 -8.91
C VAL A 45 -9.54 -7.21 -9.95
N THR A 46 -9.45 -5.88 -9.95
CA THR A 46 -10.15 -5.03 -10.92
C THR A 46 -9.70 -5.32 -12.34
N ALA A 47 -8.38 -5.41 -12.58
CA ALA A 47 -7.81 -5.75 -13.88
C ALA A 47 -8.37 -7.09 -14.40
N SER A 48 -8.36 -8.10 -13.53
CA SER A 48 -8.84 -9.46 -13.87
C SER A 48 -10.32 -9.48 -14.20
N VAL A 49 -11.16 -8.80 -13.39
CA VAL A 49 -12.60 -8.72 -13.63
C VAL A 49 -12.91 -7.98 -14.93
N VAL A 50 -12.24 -6.85 -15.20
CA VAL A 50 -12.43 -6.08 -16.44
C VAL A 50 -11.97 -6.87 -17.65
N ALA A 51 -10.81 -7.54 -17.59
CA ALA A 51 -10.32 -8.38 -18.66
C ALA A 51 -11.31 -9.51 -19.01
N VAL A 52 -11.84 -10.22 -18.01
CA VAL A 52 -12.86 -11.27 -18.22
C VAL A 52 -14.15 -10.70 -18.80
N ALA A 53 -14.61 -9.54 -18.31
CA ALA A 53 -15.81 -8.89 -18.83
C ALA A 53 -15.66 -8.48 -20.31
N VAL A 54 -14.50 -7.91 -20.68
CA VAL A 54 -14.19 -7.55 -22.06
C VAL A 54 -14.14 -8.81 -22.93
N HIS A 55 -13.50 -9.88 -22.46
CA HIS A 55 -13.46 -11.16 -23.17
C HIS A 55 -14.88 -11.69 -23.49
N ILE A 56 -15.79 -11.65 -22.52
CA ILE A 56 -17.18 -12.07 -22.71
C ILE A 56 -17.87 -11.21 -23.77
N VAL A 57 -17.72 -9.88 -23.69
CA VAL A 57 -18.33 -8.94 -24.66
C VAL A 57 -17.79 -9.17 -26.08
N GLN A 58 -16.50 -9.44 -26.22
CA GLN A 58 -15.89 -9.69 -27.53
C GLN A 58 -16.43 -10.96 -28.21
N ASN A 59 -16.71 -12.00 -27.44
CA ASN A 59 -17.33 -13.22 -27.95
C ASN A 59 -18.79 -13.01 -28.40
N ILE A 60 -19.46 -11.94 -27.95
CA ILE A 60 -20.83 -11.61 -28.34
C ILE A 60 -20.87 -10.69 -29.57
N TYR A 61 -19.97 -9.72 -29.65
CA TYR A 61 -20.06 -8.59 -30.61
C TYR A 61 -19.00 -8.59 -31.73
N GLU A 62 -18.24 -9.68 -31.91
CA GLU A 62 -17.20 -9.81 -32.94
C GLU A 62 -16.31 -8.56 -33.07
N LEU A 63 -15.82 -8.04 -31.93
CA LEU A 63 -14.97 -6.86 -31.92
C LEU A 63 -13.62 -7.12 -32.63
N PRO A 64 -13.01 -6.11 -33.27
CA PRO A 64 -11.74 -6.26 -33.96
C PRO A 64 -10.67 -6.79 -33.00
N THR A 65 -10.22 -8.01 -33.25
CA THR A 65 -9.28 -8.73 -32.40
C THR A 65 -7.92 -8.73 -33.09
N ILE A 66 -6.96 -7.98 -32.54
CA ILE A 66 -5.55 -8.29 -32.78
C ILE A 66 -5.25 -9.45 -31.84
N ALA A 67 -5.51 -10.67 -32.33
CA ALA A 67 -5.39 -11.85 -31.50
C ALA A 67 -3.92 -12.19 -31.30
N CYS A 68 -3.43 -12.11 -30.07
CA CYS A 68 -2.25 -12.86 -29.67
C CYS A 68 -2.74 -14.30 -29.44
N THR A 69 -2.62 -15.15 -30.47
CA THR A 69 -3.07 -16.53 -30.38
C THR A 69 -1.92 -17.43 -29.98
N ASP A 70 -2.09 -18.23 -28.94
CA ASP A 70 -1.13 -19.24 -28.51
C ASP A 70 -1.87 -20.49 -28.01
N PHE A 71 -1.12 -21.56 -27.75
CA PHE A 71 -1.64 -22.83 -27.25
C PHE A 71 -1.28 -23.00 -25.77
N TYR A 72 -2.29 -23.19 -24.93
CA TYR A 72 -2.11 -23.56 -23.54
C TYR A 72 -2.85 -24.87 -23.25
N ASN A 73 -2.10 -25.87 -22.78
CA ASN A 73 -2.65 -27.19 -22.46
C ASN A 73 -3.43 -27.84 -23.63
N GLY A 74 -2.95 -27.63 -24.86
CA GLY A 74 -3.61 -28.13 -26.09
C GLY A 74 -4.83 -27.33 -26.55
N ASN A 75 -5.27 -26.33 -25.77
CA ASN A 75 -6.37 -25.44 -26.16
C ASN A 75 -5.82 -24.16 -26.78
N ARG A 76 -6.40 -23.75 -27.91
CA ARG A 76 -6.09 -22.45 -28.51
C ARG A 76 -6.75 -21.37 -27.67
N PHE A 77 -5.97 -20.43 -27.16
CA PHE A 77 -6.49 -19.24 -26.52
C PHE A 77 -6.13 -18.02 -27.37
N ALA A 78 -7.03 -17.04 -27.37
CA ALA A 78 -6.82 -15.76 -28.02
C ALA A 78 -7.10 -14.68 -26.98
N ILE A 79 -6.06 -13.89 -26.66
CA ILE A 79 -6.23 -12.68 -25.87
C ILE A 79 -6.23 -11.52 -26.87
N SER A 80 -7.25 -10.67 -26.81
CA SER A 80 -7.27 -9.43 -27.56
C SER A 80 -6.39 -8.38 -26.89
N PHE A 81 -5.97 -7.42 -27.70
CA PHE A 81 -5.37 -6.20 -27.18
C PHE A 81 -6.30 -5.45 -26.20
N TRP A 82 -7.62 -5.58 -26.37
CA TRP A 82 -8.61 -4.86 -25.56
C TRP A 82 -8.74 -5.37 -24.13
N GLU A 83 -8.64 -6.68 -23.85
CA GLU A 83 -8.69 -7.17 -22.46
C GLU A 83 -7.49 -6.66 -21.66
N ILE A 84 -6.30 -6.67 -22.28
CA ILE A 84 -5.07 -6.16 -21.66
C ILE A 84 -5.18 -4.66 -21.46
N LEU A 85 -5.50 -3.90 -22.52
CA LEU A 85 -5.53 -2.44 -22.44
C LEU A 85 -6.54 -1.94 -21.41
N LEU A 86 -7.78 -2.45 -21.44
CA LEU A 86 -8.83 -1.99 -20.54
C LEU A 86 -8.63 -2.52 -19.11
N GLY A 87 -8.13 -3.75 -18.96
CA GLY A 87 -7.76 -4.30 -17.65
C GLY A 87 -6.66 -3.47 -16.97
N GLU A 88 -5.58 -3.18 -17.69
CA GLU A 88 -4.48 -2.34 -17.19
C GLU A 88 -4.92 -0.89 -16.94
N ALA A 89 -5.72 -0.30 -17.84
CA ALA A 89 -6.26 1.03 -17.62
C ALA A 89 -7.11 1.10 -16.34
N ALA A 90 -7.96 0.10 -16.10
CA ALA A 90 -8.74 0.01 -14.87
C ALA A 90 -7.86 -0.20 -13.62
N ALA A 91 -6.81 -1.02 -13.72
CA ALA A 91 -5.83 -1.23 -12.66
C ALA A 91 -5.12 0.08 -12.29
N LEU A 92 -4.68 0.85 -13.30
CA LEU A 92 -4.05 2.15 -13.10
C LEU A 92 -5.02 3.16 -12.48
N CYS A 93 -6.30 3.17 -12.90
CA CYS A 93 -7.32 3.98 -12.25
C CYS A 93 -7.43 3.67 -10.75
N VAL A 94 -7.44 2.39 -10.37
CA VAL A 94 -7.46 1.99 -8.95
C VAL A 94 -6.15 2.36 -8.25
N ALA A 95 -4.99 2.15 -8.86
CA ALA A 95 -3.70 2.48 -8.27
C ALA A 95 -3.54 3.99 -8.02
N PHE A 96 -4.02 4.85 -8.91
CA PHE A 96 -3.88 6.30 -8.79
C PHE A 96 -5.02 6.97 -8.04
N ALA A 97 -6.27 6.53 -8.21
CA ALA A 97 -7.43 7.16 -7.54
C ALA A 97 -7.84 6.45 -6.25
N GLY A 98 -7.42 5.19 -6.06
CA GLY A 98 -7.86 4.33 -4.96
C GLY A 98 -7.49 4.81 -3.57
N HIS A 99 -6.43 5.62 -3.46
CA HIS A 99 -6.02 6.22 -2.19
C HIS A 99 -7.13 7.10 -1.58
N ASN A 100 -8.04 7.66 -2.37
CA ASN A 100 -9.15 8.49 -1.88
C ASN A 100 -10.22 7.69 -1.14
N TRP A 101 -10.27 6.37 -1.33
CA TRP A 101 -11.18 5.47 -0.62
C TRP A 101 -10.50 4.75 0.55
N CYS A 102 -9.21 4.99 0.78
CA CYS A 102 -8.47 4.38 1.87
C CYS A 102 -8.74 5.09 3.18
N THR A 103 -9.35 4.38 4.13
CA THR A 103 -9.59 4.86 5.50
C THR A 103 -8.62 4.25 6.51
N THR A 104 -7.54 3.61 6.04
CA THR A 104 -6.59 2.90 6.89
C THR A 104 -5.82 3.90 7.75
N GLN A 105 -5.91 3.72 9.07
CA GLN A 105 -5.20 4.57 10.04
C GLN A 105 -3.89 3.92 10.46
N TYR A 106 -2.81 4.68 10.34
CA TYR A 106 -1.45 4.26 10.68
C TYR A 106 -0.95 5.02 11.90
N PHE A 107 -0.23 4.33 12.77
CA PHE A 107 0.69 4.99 13.68
C PHE A 107 2.01 5.22 12.95
N LEU A 108 2.44 6.49 12.94
CA LEU A 108 3.68 6.93 12.32
C LEU A 108 4.45 7.75 13.35
N ASP A 109 5.55 7.20 13.87
CA ASP A 109 6.34 7.78 14.96
C ASP A 109 6.73 9.26 14.74
N CYS A 110 7.14 9.65 13.53
CA CYS A 110 7.54 11.02 13.22
C CYS A 110 6.39 12.03 13.22
N VAL A 111 5.14 11.55 13.20
CA VAL A 111 3.91 12.35 13.27
C VAL A 111 3.26 12.22 14.64
N CYS A 112 3.17 11.02 15.20
CA CYS A 112 2.47 10.74 16.45
C CYS A 112 3.30 11.03 17.70
N ILE A 113 4.63 11.17 17.58
CA ILE A 113 5.52 11.56 18.68
C ILE A 113 6.04 12.95 18.40
N HIS A 114 5.93 13.82 19.41
CA HIS A 114 6.41 15.18 19.32
C HIS A 114 7.93 15.20 19.08
N GLN A 115 8.40 15.89 18.04
CA GLN A 115 9.81 15.83 17.62
C GLN A 115 10.70 16.91 18.25
N THR A 116 10.12 18.04 18.66
CA THR A 116 10.87 19.22 19.14
C THR A 116 10.77 19.43 20.66
N ASP A 117 9.59 19.29 21.26
CA ASP A 117 9.39 19.25 22.71
C ASP A 117 9.99 17.97 23.32
N ARG A 118 10.95 18.15 24.23
CA ARG A 118 11.74 17.08 24.82
C ARG A 118 10.93 16.20 25.77
N GLU A 119 10.04 16.78 26.55
CA GLU A 119 9.27 16.03 27.55
C GLU A 119 8.18 15.20 26.87
N LEU A 120 7.49 15.79 25.89
CA LEU A 120 6.51 15.07 25.08
C LEU A 120 7.17 13.99 24.22
N LYS A 121 8.37 14.25 23.67
CA LYS A 121 9.13 13.24 22.95
C LYS A 121 9.48 12.06 23.83
N LYS A 122 10.01 12.33 25.03
CA LYS A 122 10.39 11.30 26.00
C LYS A 122 9.18 10.48 26.44
N ALA A 123 8.06 11.14 26.73
CA ALA A 123 6.80 10.46 27.04
C ALA A 123 6.34 9.59 25.86
N GLY A 124 6.31 10.13 24.64
CA GLY A 124 5.89 9.38 23.45
C GLY A 124 6.78 8.16 23.17
N VAL A 125 8.10 8.29 23.33
CA VAL A 125 9.04 7.17 23.16
C VAL A 125 8.83 6.07 24.20
N ALA A 126 8.57 6.45 25.45
CA ALA A 126 8.30 5.49 26.52
C ALA A 126 7.04 4.63 26.26
N HIS A 127 6.08 5.13 25.48
CA HIS A 127 4.80 4.46 25.20
C HIS A 127 4.79 3.65 23.90
N ILE A 128 5.93 3.50 23.22
CA ILE A 128 6.00 2.72 21.96
C ILE A 128 5.55 1.26 22.12
N PRO A 129 5.92 0.54 23.18
CA PRO A 129 5.41 -0.81 23.39
C PRO A 129 3.88 -0.87 23.43
N GLU A 130 3.22 0.15 24.00
CA GLU A 130 1.77 0.24 24.02
C GLU A 130 1.19 0.59 22.65
N TYR A 131 1.88 1.43 21.86
CA TYR A 131 1.50 1.68 20.48
C TYR A 131 1.56 0.38 19.66
N VAL A 132 2.67 -0.36 19.72
CA VAL A 132 2.76 -1.65 19.00
C VAL A 132 1.65 -2.60 19.47
N ARG A 133 1.41 -2.71 20.78
CA ARG A 133 0.36 -3.56 21.36
C ARG A 133 -1.07 -3.17 20.96
N ASN A 134 -1.34 -1.88 20.75
CA ASN A 134 -2.67 -1.37 20.36
C ASN A 134 -2.88 -1.32 18.83
N SER A 135 -1.89 -1.76 18.05
CA SER A 135 -2.00 -1.93 16.60
C SER A 135 -2.57 -3.32 16.26
N ARG A 136 -3.34 -3.43 15.16
CA ARG A 136 -3.80 -4.76 14.69
C ARG A 136 -2.71 -5.49 13.91
N GLU A 137 -1.86 -4.74 13.22
CA GLU A 137 -0.80 -5.27 12.37
C GLU A 137 0.46 -4.41 12.51
N LEU A 138 1.62 -5.03 12.39
CA LEU A 138 2.91 -4.36 12.23
C LEU A 138 3.28 -4.37 10.74
N LEU A 139 3.32 -3.20 10.11
CA LEU A 139 3.79 -3.06 8.73
C LEU A 139 5.26 -2.63 8.75
N VAL A 140 6.13 -3.54 8.32
CA VAL A 140 7.58 -3.33 8.26
C VAL A 140 7.99 -2.89 6.86
N LEU A 141 8.45 -1.63 6.72
CA LEU A 141 9.07 -1.14 5.50
C LEU A 141 10.57 -1.47 5.53
N TRP A 142 10.90 -2.66 5.04
CA TRP A 142 12.26 -3.19 5.10
C TRP A 142 13.16 -2.61 4.00
N ASP A 143 14.21 -1.90 4.41
CA ASP A 143 15.34 -1.53 3.56
C ASP A 143 16.66 -2.15 4.07
N GLU A 144 17.75 -1.92 3.34
CA GLU A 144 19.08 -2.45 3.67
C GLU A 144 19.58 -2.02 5.08
N GLN A 145 19.09 -0.89 5.60
CA GLN A 145 19.52 -0.35 6.89
C GLN A 145 18.61 -0.76 8.04
N TYR A 146 17.40 -1.26 7.79
CA TYR A 146 16.37 -1.48 8.80
C TYR A 146 16.87 -2.28 10.00
N LEU A 147 17.47 -3.45 9.77
CA LEU A 147 17.98 -4.33 10.84
C LEU A 147 19.25 -3.81 11.52
N THR A 148 19.85 -2.72 11.01
CA THR A 148 20.98 -2.04 11.66
C THR A 148 20.51 -0.96 12.64
N ARG A 149 19.23 -0.57 12.59
CA ARG A 149 18.66 0.47 13.46
C ARG A 149 18.11 -0.18 14.71
N LEU A 150 18.70 0.15 15.86
CA LEU A 150 18.25 -0.30 17.17
C LEU A 150 16.73 -0.15 17.35
N TRP A 151 16.21 0.99 16.91
CA TRP A 151 14.79 1.32 17.02
C TRP A 151 13.89 0.36 16.23
N CYS A 152 14.22 0.10 14.96
CA CYS A 152 13.46 -0.81 14.11
C CYS A 152 13.53 -2.27 14.61
N VAL A 153 14.68 -2.68 15.15
CA VAL A 153 14.83 -4.02 15.75
C VAL A 153 13.99 -4.15 17.02
N TYR A 154 13.96 -3.11 17.85
CA TYR A 154 13.14 -3.06 19.07
C TYR A 154 11.64 -3.18 18.79
N GLU A 155 11.15 -2.67 17.65
CA GLU A 155 9.73 -2.75 17.27
C GLU A 155 9.31 -4.15 16.81
N VAL A 156 10.25 -5.00 16.37
CA VAL A 156 10.00 -6.34 15.82
C VAL A 156 10.26 -7.46 16.82
N ALA A 157 11.16 -7.25 17.80
CA ALA A 157 11.59 -8.25 18.79
C ALA A 157 10.64 -8.33 20.00
#